data_AF-A0A2V9HL29-F1
#
_entry.id   AF-A0A2V9HL29-F1
#
_cell.length_a   1.000
_cell.length_b   1.000
_cell.length_c   1.000
_cell.angle_alpha   90.00
_cell.angle_beta   90.00
_cell.angle_gamma   90.00
#
_symmetry.space_group_name_H-M   'P 1'
#
loop_
_entity.id
_entity.type
_entity.pdbx_description
1 polymer ?
#
loop_
_entity_poly.entity_id
_entity_poly.type
_entity_poly.pdbx_seq_one_letter_code
_entity_poly.pdbx_strand_id
1 'polypeptide(L)'
;MNQEAHARAKQLVAQERVEGISQAERDWLTAHLQDCTRCAELTRQTDEALRSMRTAAIPLPRGLASRTQFRVRLRAQELREQAPQRRALWFACTLSWAFGIASAPYVWRLFAWFGERTGVPKLVWEVGFGLWWTIPALFAAAVLLMENSRKGDQPDWMSQGS
;
A
#
# COMPACT_ATOMS: atom_id res chain seq x y z
N MET A 1 -16.68 39.78 -30.44
CA MET A 1 -17.25 38.47 -30.84
C MET A 1 -18.16 37.98 -29.73
N ASN A 2 -19.24 37.28 -30.11
CA ASN A 2 -20.46 36.90 -29.37
C ASN A 2 -20.45 37.02 -27.81
N GLN A 3 -21.48 37.65 -27.23
CA GLN A 3 -21.62 37.78 -25.76
C GLN A 3 -21.65 36.41 -25.05
N GLU A 4 -22.18 35.39 -25.72
CA GLU A 4 -22.20 34.01 -25.24
C GLU A 4 -20.79 33.42 -25.10
N ALA A 5 -19.87 33.74 -26.02
CA ALA A 5 -18.49 33.29 -25.94
C ALA A 5 -17.76 33.89 -24.73
N HIS A 6 -18.02 35.17 -24.41
CA HIS A 6 -17.48 35.82 -23.22
C HIS A 6 -18.09 35.25 -21.93
N ALA A 7 -19.39 34.94 -21.92
CA ALA A 7 -20.03 34.30 -20.77
C ALA A 7 -19.43 32.91 -20.52
N ARG A 8 -19.25 32.12 -21.58
CA ARG A 8 -18.61 30.80 -21.53
C ARG A 8 -17.16 30.88 -21.04
N ALA A 9 -16.37 31.83 -21.54
CA ALA A 9 -14.98 32.01 -21.11
C ALA A 9 -14.89 32.33 -19.60
N LYS A 10 -15.77 33.22 -19.09
CA LYS A 10 -15.84 33.52 -17.65
C LYS A 10 -16.19 32.29 -16.81
N GLN A 11 -17.14 31.48 -17.28
CA GLN A 11 -17.54 30.26 -16.60
C GLN A 11 -16.38 29.25 -16.55
N LEU A 12 -15.67 29.04 -17.67
CA LEU A 12 -14.54 28.12 -17.72
C LEU A 12 -13.36 28.58 -16.84
N VAL A 13 -13.08 29.90 -16.79
CA VAL A 13 -12.05 30.47 -15.89
C VAL A 13 -12.38 30.23 -14.41
N ALA A 14 -13.66 30.28 -14.04
CA ALA A 14 -14.10 29.97 -12.68
C ALA A 14 -14.03 28.46 -12.40
N GLN A 15 -14.49 27.63 -13.35
CA GLN A 15 -14.56 26.18 -13.21
C GLN A 15 -13.18 25.52 -13.15
N GLU A 16 -12.21 26.01 -13.94
CA GLU A 16 -10.83 25.53 -13.94
C GLU A 16 -10.20 25.58 -12.53
N ARG A 17 -10.59 26.55 -11.71
CA ARG A 17 -9.99 26.81 -10.39
C ARG A 17 -10.61 25.98 -9.25
N VAL A 18 -11.85 25.52 -9.41
CA VAL A 18 -12.61 24.83 -8.34
C VAL A 18 -12.75 23.34 -8.65
N GLU A 19 -13.12 23.01 -9.88
CA GLU A 19 -13.47 21.64 -10.30
C GLU A 19 -12.45 21.04 -11.27
N GLY A 20 -11.70 21.90 -11.95
CA GLY A 20 -10.90 21.52 -13.12
C GLY A 20 -11.77 21.39 -14.36
N ILE A 21 -11.19 21.69 -15.52
CA ILE A 21 -11.86 21.61 -16.82
C ILE A 21 -11.21 20.55 -17.71
N SER A 22 -11.95 20.05 -18.70
CA SER A 22 -11.44 19.08 -19.66
C SER A 22 -10.35 19.69 -20.55
N GLN A 23 -9.53 18.84 -21.20
CA GLN A 23 -8.45 19.33 -22.06
C GLN A 23 -8.98 20.13 -23.26
N ALA A 24 -10.08 19.69 -23.87
CA ALA A 24 -10.72 20.39 -24.98
C ALA A 24 -11.23 21.79 -24.59
N GLU A 25 -11.72 21.94 -23.36
CA GLU A 25 -12.15 23.24 -22.82
C GLU A 25 -10.97 24.16 -22.51
N ARG A 26 -9.85 23.62 -22.02
CA ARG A 26 -8.59 24.37 -21.83
C ARG A 26 -8.04 24.90 -23.14
N ASP A 27 -8.02 24.07 -24.17
CA ASP A 27 -7.49 24.44 -25.48
C ASP A 27 -8.37 25.55 -26.12
N TRP A 28 -9.70 25.40 -26.02
CA TRP A 28 -10.64 26.43 -26.46
C TRP A 28 -10.49 27.75 -25.67
N LEU A 29 -10.37 27.67 -24.35
CA LEU A 29 -10.21 28.84 -23.49
C LEU A 29 -8.89 29.56 -23.80
N THR A 30 -7.80 28.82 -23.98
CA THR A 30 -6.49 29.38 -24.31
C THR A 30 -6.53 30.12 -25.65
N ALA A 31 -7.14 29.53 -26.68
CA ALA A 31 -7.34 30.19 -27.97
C ALA A 31 -8.20 31.47 -27.83
N HIS A 32 -9.30 31.40 -27.06
CA HIS A 32 -10.16 32.57 -26.83
C HIS A 32 -9.45 33.71 -26.10
N LEU A 33 -8.56 33.40 -25.15
CA LEU A 33 -7.79 34.40 -24.41
C LEU A 33 -6.71 35.08 -25.27
N GLN A 34 -6.15 34.38 -26.26
CA GLN A 34 -5.20 34.97 -27.22
C GLN A 34 -5.91 35.98 -28.14
N ASP A 35 -7.15 35.69 -28.53
CA ASP A 35 -7.94 36.54 -29.43
C ASP A 35 -8.68 37.68 -28.71
N CYS A 36 -8.95 37.55 -27.40
CA CYS A 36 -9.75 38.52 -26.65
C CYS A 36 -9.00 39.14 -25.46
N THR A 37 -8.51 40.37 -25.65
CA THR A 37 -7.83 41.17 -24.61
C THR A 37 -8.69 41.40 -23.37
N ARG A 38 -10.01 41.56 -23.51
CA ARG A 38 -10.92 41.80 -22.37
C ARG A 38 -11.02 40.59 -21.43
N CYS A 39 -11.09 39.39 -21.99
CA CYS A 39 -11.12 38.15 -21.21
C CYS A 39 -9.74 37.81 -20.64
N ALA A 40 -8.67 38.08 -21.38
CA ALA A 40 -7.30 37.96 -20.88
C ALA A 40 -7.04 38.86 -19.67
N GLU A 41 -7.46 40.12 -19.73
CA GLU A 41 -7.28 41.08 -18.63
C GLU A 41 -8.08 40.68 -17.39
N LEU A 42 -9.31 40.21 -17.55
CA LEU A 42 -10.12 39.69 -16.44
C LEU A 42 -9.43 38.50 -15.74
N THR A 43 -8.88 37.57 -16.52
CA THR A 43 -8.17 36.40 -15.98
C THR A 43 -6.92 36.84 -15.20
N ARG A 44 -6.16 37.80 -15.76
CA ARG A 44 -4.96 38.37 -15.15
C ARG A 44 -5.26 39.05 -13.81
N GLN A 45 -6.28 39.91 -13.75
CA GLN A 45 -6.71 40.59 -12.52
C GLN A 45 -7.16 39.60 -11.45
N THR A 46 -7.88 38.56 -11.85
CA THR A 46 -8.33 37.50 -10.93
C THR A 46 -7.14 36.71 -10.37
N ASP A 47 -6.15 36.38 -11.21
CA ASP A 47 -4.91 35.72 -10.76
C ASP A 47 -4.09 36.57 -9.81
N GLU A 48 -3.98 37.87 -10.08
CA GLU A 48 -3.27 38.79 -9.22
C GLU A 48 -3.94 38.93 -7.85
N ALA A 49 -5.28 39.02 -7.82
CA ALA A 49 -6.06 39.04 -6.58
C ALA A 49 -5.94 37.71 -5.79
N LEU A 50 -5.99 36.56 -6.45
CA LEU A 50 -5.77 35.28 -5.78
C LEU A 50 -4.33 35.15 -5.26
N ARG A 51 -3.35 35.64 -6.02
CA ARG A 51 -1.94 35.59 -5.62
C ARG A 51 -1.69 36.46 -4.40
N SER A 52 -2.26 37.67 -4.34
CA SER A 52 -2.13 38.55 -3.18
C SER A 52 -2.77 37.94 -1.92
N MET A 53 -3.92 37.28 -2.06
CA MET A 53 -4.53 36.52 -0.97
C MET A 53 -3.68 35.30 -0.55
N ARG A 54 -3.07 34.56 -1.50
CA ARG A 54 -2.16 33.44 -1.17
C ARG A 54 -0.87 33.91 -0.49
N THR A 55 -0.36 35.09 -0.80
CA THR A 55 0.81 35.65 -0.10
C THR A 55 0.49 36.10 1.32
N ALA A 56 -0.78 36.35 1.63
CA ALA A 56 -1.26 36.55 2.99
C ALA A 56 -1.51 35.21 3.74
N ALA A 57 -1.26 34.06 3.10
CA ALA A 57 -1.46 32.77 3.73
C ALA A 57 -0.54 32.60 4.95
N ILE A 58 -1.17 32.12 6.01
CA ILE A 58 -0.73 32.05 7.40
C ILE A 58 0.75 31.63 7.50
N PRO A 59 1.59 32.37 8.26
CA PRO A 59 2.98 31.97 8.47
C PRO A 59 3.01 30.60 9.13
N LEU A 60 3.47 29.59 8.37
CA LEU A 60 3.73 28.26 8.90
C LEU A 60 4.79 28.40 10.00
N PRO A 61 4.54 27.88 11.22
CA PRO A 61 5.51 27.97 12.31
C PRO A 61 6.84 27.35 11.88
N ARG A 62 7.91 28.13 12.02
CA ARG A 62 9.27 27.70 11.70
C ARG A 62 9.56 26.43 12.51
N GLY A 63 9.74 25.30 11.82
CA GLY A 63 10.01 23.99 12.45
C GLY A 63 8.90 22.94 12.36
N LEU A 64 7.78 23.21 11.68
CA LEU A 64 6.82 22.14 11.35
C LEU A 64 7.46 21.03 10.52
N ALA A 65 8.20 21.40 9.47
CA ALA A 65 8.89 20.45 8.61
C ALA A 65 9.95 19.64 9.37
N SER A 66 10.68 20.24 10.32
CA SER A 66 11.66 19.51 11.12
C SER A 66 11.00 18.54 12.10
N ARG A 67 9.87 18.92 12.72
CA ARG A 67 9.09 18.02 13.59
C ARG A 67 8.50 16.84 12.83
N THR A 68 7.95 17.06 11.65
CA THR A 68 7.39 15.97 10.82
C THR A 68 8.49 15.05 10.33
N GLN A 69 9.60 15.60 9.83
CA GLN A 69 10.76 14.81 9.42
C GLN A 69 11.34 13.99 10.56
N PHE A 70 11.41 14.55 11.78
CA PHE A 70 11.87 13.83 12.95
C PHE A 70 10.98 12.64 13.28
N ARG A 71 9.65 12.82 13.32
CA ARG A 71 8.69 11.73 13.56
C ARG A 71 8.77 10.64 12.49
N VAL A 72 8.91 11.01 11.22
CA VAL A 72 9.04 10.05 10.12
C VAL A 72 10.34 9.24 10.25
N ARG A 73 11.46 9.90 10.60
CA ARG A 73 12.75 9.21 10.80
C ARG A 73 12.71 8.26 11.99
N LEU A 74 12.08 8.68 13.10
CA LEU A 74 11.91 7.83 14.28
C LEU A 74 11.11 6.57 13.92
N ARG A 75 9.99 6.74 13.21
CA ARG A 75 9.15 5.62 12.78
C ARG A 75 9.86 4.70 11.79
N ALA A 76 10.66 5.26 10.88
CA ALA A 76 11.47 4.47 9.96
C ALA A 76 12.55 3.64 10.68
N GLN A 77 13.10 4.14 11.80
CA GLN A 77 14.04 3.38 12.64
C GLN A 77 13.33 2.24 13.38
N GLU A 78 12.20 2.49 14.02
CA GLU A 78 11.41 1.45 14.70
C GLU A 78 11.03 0.30 13.75
N LEU A 79 10.60 0.63 12.53
CA LEU A 79 10.26 -0.38 11.51
C LEU A 79 11.49 -1.18 11.05
N ARG A 80 12.68 -0.55 10.99
CA ARG A 80 13.92 -1.23 10.64
C ARG A 80 14.39 -2.19 11.73
N GLU A 81 14.19 -1.85 13.00
CA GLU A 81 14.57 -2.70 14.13
C GLU A 81 13.67 -3.93 14.29
N GLN A 82 12.39 -3.83 13.91
CA GLN A 82 11.45 -4.96 13.97
C GLN A 82 11.56 -5.92 12.77
N ALA A 83 12.06 -5.45 11.62
CA ALA A 83 12.25 -6.28 10.43
C ALA A 83 13.20 -7.50 10.62
N PRO A 84 14.38 -7.40 11.27
CA PRO A 84 15.28 -8.53 11.44
C PRO A 84 14.72 -9.62 12.36
N GLN A 85 14.06 -9.27 13.45
CA GLN A 85 13.44 -10.27 14.34
C GLN A 85 12.35 -11.08 13.62
N ARG A 86 11.53 -10.39 12.81
CA ARG A 86 10.47 -11.04 12.05
C ARG A 86 11.02 -11.97 10.96
N ARG A 87 12.13 -11.59 10.32
CA ARG A 87 12.84 -12.45 9.36
C ARG A 87 13.47 -13.66 10.03
N ALA A 88 14.11 -13.51 11.19
CA ALA A 88 14.71 -14.63 11.92
C ALA A 88 13.66 -15.65 12.35
N LEU A 89 12.50 -15.19 12.86
CA LEU A 89 11.35 -16.05 13.16
C LEU A 89 10.84 -16.79 11.92
N TRP A 90 10.77 -16.11 10.78
CA TRP A 90 10.36 -16.70 9.51
C TRP A 90 11.36 -17.75 9.01
N PHE A 91 12.66 -17.46 9.08
CA PHE A 91 13.71 -18.44 8.75
C PHE A 91 13.70 -19.65 9.68
N ALA A 92 13.57 -19.45 11.00
CA ALA A 92 13.49 -20.55 11.95
C ALA A 92 12.26 -21.43 11.70
N CYS A 93 11.11 -20.82 11.38
CA CYS A 93 9.88 -21.52 11.08
C CYS A 93 9.98 -22.32 9.75
N THR A 94 10.45 -21.68 8.68
CA THR A 94 10.64 -22.34 7.38
C THR A 94 11.69 -23.43 7.44
N LEU A 95 12.77 -23.24 8.22
CA LEU A 95 13.80 -24.25 8.39
C LEU A 95 13.29 -25.45 9.19
N SER A 96 12.54 -25.22 10.27
CA SER A 96 11.88 -26.29 11.05
C SER A 96 10.90 -27.08 10.18
N TRP A 97 10.12 -26.39 9.34
CA TRP A 97 9.17 -27.00 8.42
C TRP A 97 9.87 -27.81 7.31
N ALA A 98 10.90 -27.24 6.68
CA ALA A 98 11.70 -27.91 5.66
C ALA A 98 12.42 -29.14 6.22
N PHE A 99 12.90 -29.08 7.46
CA PHE A 99 13.51 -30.23 8.13
C PHE A 99 12.49 -31.33 8.41
N GLY A 100 11.26 -30.96 8.80
CA GLY A 100 10.14 -31.90 8.92
C GLY A 100 9.83 -32.63 7.61
N ILE A 101 9.76 -31.89 6.50
CA ILE A 101 9.51 -32.46 5.16
C ILE A 101 10.70 -33.30 4.67
N ALA A 102 11.92 -32.81 4.84
CA ALA A 102 13.14 -33.49 4.40
C ALA A 102 13.42 -34.77 5.19
N SER A 103 12.91 -34.90 6.42
CA SER A 103 13.03 -36.13 7.20
C SER A 103 12.21 -37.30 6.62
N ALA A 104 11.16 -37.02 5.84
CA ALA A 104 10.25 -38.02 5.30
C ALA A 104 10.92 -39.11 4.44
N PRO A 105 11.82 -38.80 3.47
CA PRO A 105 12.54 -39.82 2.71
C PRO A 105 13.57 -40.59 3.56
N TYR A 106 14.14 -39.98 4.59
CA TYR A 106 15.09 -40.66 5.49
C TYR A 106 14.37 -41.69 6.37
N VAL A 107 13.20 -41.32 6.89
CA VAL A 107 12.34 -42.24 7.65
C VAL A 107 11.82 -43.36 6.75
N TRP A 108 11.45 -43.04 5.49
CA TRP A 108 11.06 -44.04 4.48
C TRP A 108 12.15 -45.08 4.22
N ARG A 109 13.42 -44.68 4.15
CA ARG A 109 14.53 -45.59 3.89
C ARG A 109 14.83 -46.51 5.08
N LEU A 110 14.66 -46.01 6.31
CA LEU A 110 14.76 -46.80 7.55
C LEU A 110 13.59 -47.80 7.68
N PHE A 111 12.39 -47.41 7.29
CA PHE A 111 11.21 -48.28 7.37
C PHE A 111 11.07 -49.27 6.23
N ALA A 112 11.52 -48.96 5.01
CA ALA A 112 11.57 -49.93 3.92
C ALA A 112 12.48 -51.13 4.27
N TRP A 113 13.60 -50.85 4.93
CA TRP A 113 14.49 -51.87 5.49
C TRP A 113 13.81 -52.73 6.58
N PHE A 114 12.90 -52.13 7.37
CA PHE A 114 12.11 -52.85 8.37
C PHE A 114 10.91 -53.63 7.78
N GLY A 115 10.33 -53.10 6.69
CA GLY A 115 9.17 -53.65 5.98
C GLY A 115 9.50 -54.91 5.18
N GLU A 116 10.70 -55.00 4.59
CA GLU A 116 11.22 -56.26 4.02
C GLU A 116 11.24 -57.40 5.05
N ARG A 117 11.35 -57.06 6.34
CA ARG A 117 11.34 -58.03 7.44
C ARG A 117 9.94 -58.43 7.93
N THR A 118 8.89 -57.66 7.61
CA THR A 118 7.57 -57.79 8.27
C THR A 118 6.35 -57.87 7.34
N GLY A 119 6.50 -57.69 6.02
CA GLY A 119 5.47 -58.09 5.05
C GLY A 119 4.15 -57.31 5.10
N VAL A 120 4.18 -56.02 5.50
CA VAL A 120 2.98 -55.18 5.65
C VAL A 120 2.56 -54.55 4.30
N PRO A 121 1.25 -54.41 3.98
CA PRO A 121 0.79 -53.93 2.67
C PRO A 121 1.09 -52.45 2.43
N LYS A 122 1.55 -52.13 1.21
CA LYS A 122 1.88 -50.78 0.70
C LYS A 122 0.75 -49.74 0.82
N LEU A 123 -0.52 -50.17 0.80
CA LEU A 123 -1.68 -49.27 0.69
C LEU A 123 -2.00 -48.49 1.97
N VAL A 124 -1.82 -49.11 3.14
CA VAL A 124 -1.99 -48.44 4.45
C VAL A 124 -0.96 -47.32 4.60
N TRP A 125 0.19 -47.47 3.94
CA TRP A 125 1.31 -46.54 3.99
C TRP A 125 1.14 -45.32 3.09
N GLU A 126 0.55 -45.46 1.89
CA GLU A 126 0.22 -44.31 1.01
C GLU A 126 -0.83 -43.39 1.66
N VAL A 127 -1.83 -43.97 2.32
CA VAL A 127 -2.87 -43.21 3.02
C VAL A 127 -2.29 -42.51 4.26
N GLY A 128 -1.40 -43.17 5.00
CA GLY A 128 -0.69 -42.58 6.12
C GLY A 128 0.17 -41.37 5.71
N PHE A 129 0.85 -41.46 4.56
CA PHE A 129 1.63 -40.36 3.99
C PHE A 129 0.75 -39.20 3.55
N GLY A 130 -0.35 -39.48 2.86
CA GLY A 130 -1.32 -38.47 2.43
C GLY A 130 -1.94 -37.73 3.63
N LEU A 131 -2.28 -38.46 4.69
CA LEU A 131 -2.85 -37.89 5.91
C LEU A 131 -1.81 -37.07 6.70
N TRP A 132 -0.58 -37.56 6.84
CA TRP A 132 0.52 -36.81 7.47
C TRP A 132 0.81 -35.50 6.73
N TRP A 133 0.67 -35.48 5.40
CA TRP A 133 0.88 -34.29 4.58
C TRP A 133 -0.16 -33.18 4.78
N THR A 134 -1.32 -33.49 5.38
CA THR A 134 -2.34 -32.46 5.69
C THR A 134 -1.96 -31.60 6.91
N ILE A 135 -1.14 -32.13 7.82
CA ILE A 135 -0.71 -31.45 9.04
C ILE A 135 0.07 -30.15 8.75
N PRO A 136 1.08 -30.12 7.86
CA PRO A 136 1.77 -28.88 7.51
C PRO A 136 0.89 -27.86 6.79
N ALA A 137 -0.12 -28.30 6.01
CA ALA A 137 -1.09 -27.39 5.39
C ALA A 137 -2.00 -26.73 6.44
N LEU A 138 -2.48 -27.51 7.42
CA LEU A 138 -3.21 -27.00 8.59
C LEU A 138 -2.37 -26.04 9.42
N PHE A 139 -1.08 -26.33 9.61
CA PHE A 139 -0.16 -25.46 10.35
C PHE A 139 0.08 -24.13 9.61
N ALA A 140 0.29 -24.17 8.29
CA ALA A 140 0.42 -22.96 7.48
C ALA A 140 -0.87 -22.11 7.54
N ALA A 141 -2.03 -22.75 7.48
CA ALA A 141 -3.32 -22.07 7.64
C ALA A 141 -3.45 -21.42 9.02
N ALA A 142 -3.05 -22.11 10.10
CA ALA A 142 -3.07 -21.57 11.46
C ALA A 142 -2.13 -20.36 11.63
N VAL A 143 -0.92 -20.41 11.08
CA VAL A 143 0.02 -19.29 11.10
C VAL A 143 -0.52 -18.08 10.33
N LEU A 144 -1.08 -18.30 9.14
CA LEU A 144 -1.73 -17.25 8.35
C LEU A 144 -2.90 -16.62 9.11
N LEU A 145 -3.71 -17.44 9.79
CA LEU A 145 -4.83 -16.96 10.61
C LEU A 145 -4.33 -16.12 11.79
N MET A 146 -3.28 -16.56 12.47
CA MET A 146 -2.70 -15.86 13.62
C MET A 146 -2.04 -14.54 13.21
N GLU A 147 -1.41 -14.48 12.03
CA GLU A 147 -0.86 -13.25 11.47
C GLU A 147 -1.97 -12.28 11.03
N ASN A 148 -3.06 -12.80 10.48
CA ASN A 148 -4.22 -12.00 10.09
C ASN A 148 -4.95 -11.42 11.33
N SER A 149 -5.13 -12.22 12.38
CA SER A 149 -5.69 -11.77 13.65
C SER A 149 -4.79 -10.73 14.33
N ARG A 150 -3.47 -10.88 14.27
CA ARG A 150 -2.53 -9.89 14.82
C ARG A 150 -2.53 -8.57 14.02
N LYS A 151 -2.90 -8.62 12.74
CA LYS A 151 -3.18 -7.42 11.93
C LYS A 151 -4.50 -6.75 12.32
N GLY A 152 -5.52 -7.54 12.67
CA GLY A 152 -6.81 -7.04 13.17
C GLY A 152 -6.73 -6.50 14.61
N ASP A 153 -5.80 -6.99 15.41
CA ASP A 153 -5.56 -6.58 16.80
C ASP A 153 -4.59 -5.39 16.93
N GLN A 154 -4.10 -4.85 15.81
CA GLN A 154 -3.49 -3.52 15.80
C GLN A 154 -4.64 -2.51 15.86
N PRO A 155 -4.88 -1.85 17.01
CA PRO A 155 -6.10 -1.09 17.20
C PRO A 155 -6.17 0.10 16.25
N ASP A 156 -7.29 0.23 15.57
CA ASP A 156 -7.62 1.27 14.57
C ASP A 156 -7.50 2.72 15.12
N TRP A 157 -7.34 2.87 16.45
CA TRP A 157 -7.08 4.15 17.10
C TRP A 157 -5.62 4.64 16.99
N MET A 158 -4.64 3.78 16.63
CA MET A 158 -3.29 4.26 16.32
C MET A 158 -3.21 4.99 14.96
N SER A 159 -4.22 4.87 14.10
CA SER A 159 -4.38 5.63 12.85
C SER A 159 -5.13 6.95 13.01
N GLN A 160 -5.77 7.20 14.16
CA GLN A 160 -6.50 8.44 14.46
C GLN A 160 -5.78 9.24 15.55
N GLY A 161 -4.58 9.72 15.24
CA GLY A 161 -3.79 10.53 16.17
C GLY A 161 -2.78 11.40 15.43
N SER A 162 -3.19 11.93 14.27
CA SER A 162 -2.54 13.05 13.59
C SER A 162 -2.95 14.37 14.23
#